data_AF-A0A4Y2IDR2-F1
#
_entry.id   AF-A0A4Y2IDR2-F1
#
_cell.length_a   1.000
_cell.length_b   1.000
_cell.length_c   1.000
_cell.angle_alpha   90.00
_cell.angle_beta   90.00
_cell.angle_gamma   90.00
#
_symmetry.space_group_name_H-M   'P 1'
#
loop_
_entity.id
_entity.type
_entity.pdbx_description
1 polymer ?
#
loop_
_entity_poly.entity_id
_entity_poly.type
_entity_poly.pdbx_seq_one_letter_code
_entity_poly.pdbx_strand_id
1 'polypeptide(L)'
;MQLSAEKEIFEKLRKETPELLGKVLVISGDASLPNLGMNGDDTQLLLEEVSIVFHCAAVINFKKPLEFLLKNNVLSLSSVIELCRKMKKFEVSMIRFLFSFNQLNV
;
A
#
# COMPACT_ATOMS: atom_id res chain seq x y z
N MET A 1 4.35 -12.92 -4.09
CA MET A 1 3.54 -12.58 -5.28
C MET A 1 4.48 -11.91 -6.27
N GLN A 2 4.88 -12.58 -7.35
CA GLN A 2 5.74 -11.98 -8.38
C GLN A 2 5.04 -10.75 -8.97
N LEU A 3 5.78 -9.66 -9.19
CA LEU A 3 5.32 -8.58 -10.04
C LEU A 3 4.98 -9.23 -11.39
N SER A 4 3.70 -9.30 -11.77
CA SER A 4 3.29 -9.88 -13.05
C SER A 4 3.57 -8.85 -14.17
N ALA A 5 4.85 -8.51 -14.30
CA ALA A 5 5.39 -7.57 -15.27
C ALA A 5 5.20 -8.08 -16.71
N GLU A 6 4.67 -9.30 -16.89
CA GLU A 6 4.33 -9.93 -18.17
C GLU A 6 2.96 -9.51 -18.72
N LYS A 7 2.08 -8.91 -17.89
CA LYS A 7 0.74 -8.46 -18.35
C LYS A 7 0.82 -7.43 -19.47
N GLU A 8 -0.19 -7.43 -20.34
CA GLU A 8 -0.27 -6.51 -21.49
C GLU A 8 -0.15 -5.03 -21.10
N ILE A 9 -0.68 -4.64 -19.94
CA ILE A 9 -0.60 -3.25 -19.45
C ILE A 9 0.84 -2.75 -19.26
N PHE A 10 1.81 -3.66 -19.10
CA PHE A 10 3.23 -3.33 -18.98
C PHE A 10 4.01 -3.49 -20.29
N GLU A 11 3.35 -3.80 -21.42
CA GLU A 11 4.05 -3.99 -22.71
C GLU A 11 4.91 -2.80 -23.11
N LYS A 12 4.35 -1.58 -23.00
CA LYS A 12 5.07 -0.37 -23.37
C LYS A 12 6.33 -0.19 -22.51
N LEU A 13 6.22 -0.45 -21.21
CA LEU A 13 7.34 -0.42 -20.27
C LEU A 13 8.41 -1.44 -20.66
N ARG A 14 8.01 -2.69 -21.00
CA ARG A 14 8.95 -3.74 -21.43
C ARG A 14 9.64 -3.43 -22.76
N LYS A 15 8.94 -2.78 -23.70
CA LYS A 15 9.45 -2.47 -25.04
C LYS A 15 10.32 -1.22 -25.06
N GLU A 16 9.93 -0.17 -24.35
CA GLU A 16 10.57 1.14 -24.44
C GLU A 16 11.59 1.39 -23.32
N THR A 17 11.36 0.88 -22.11
CA THR A 17 12.18 1.18 -20.90
C THR A 17 12.26 0.00 -19.91
N PRO A 18 12.75 -1.17 -20.34
CA PRO A 18 12.76 -2.38 -19.51
C PRO A 18 13.59 -2.24 -18.22
N GLU A 19 14.60 -1.38 -18.20
CA GLU A 19 15.45 -1.10 -17.04
C GLU A 19 14.69 -0.52 -15.84
N LEU A 20 13.54 0.12 -16.07
CA LEU A 20 12.70 0.66 -15.00
C LEU A 20 12.10 -0.43 -14.12
N LEU A 21 11.94 -1.66 -14.62
CA LEU A 21 11.49 -2.79 -13.80
C LEU A 21 12.49 -3.12 -12.68
N GLY A 22 13.79 -2.86 -12.90
CA GLY A 22 14.83 -3.04 -11.88
C GLY A 22 14.74 -2.03 -10.73
N LYS A 23 13.95 -0.96 -10.86
CA LYS A 23 13.71 0.02 -9.79
C LYS A 23 12.60 -0.42 -8.83
N VAL A 24 11.91 -1.52 -9.12
CA VAL A 24 10.77 -1.99 -8.34
C VAL A 24 11.19 -3.13 -7.43
N LEU A 25 11.10 -2.90 -6.12
CA LEU A 25 11.25 -3.94 -5.11
C LEU A 25 9.88 -4.33 -4.57
N VAL A 26 9.58 -5.63 -4.54
CA VAL A 26 8.32 -6.16 -4.00
C VAL A 26 8.55 -6.64 -2.57
N ILE A 27 7.84 -6.04 -1.63
CA ILE A 27 7.79 -6.47 -0.23
C ILE A 27 6.45 -7.14 0.02
N SER A 28 6.48 -8.31 0.68
CA SER A 28 5.26 -9.02 1.04
C SER A 28 4.67 -8.43 2.32
N GLY A 29 3.35 -8.21 2.34
CA GLY A 29 2.65 -7.68 3.50
C GLY A 29 1.13 -7.67 3.32
N ASP A 30 0.43 -7.43 4.42
CA ASP A 30 -1.02 -7.23 4.51
C ASP A 30 -1.30 -6.06 5.47
N ALA A 31 -1.90 -5.00 4.93
CA ALA A 31 -2.20 -3.78 5.68
C ALA A 31 -3.24 -3.99 6.81
N SER A 32 -3.96 -5.11 6.82
CA SER A 32 -4.88 -5.47 7.89
C SER A 32 -4.20 -6.13 9.10
N LEU A 33 -2.91 -6.47 8.98
CA LEU A 33 -2.11 -7.10 10.03
C LEU A 33 -1.20 -6.09 10.74
N PRO A 34 -0.80 -6.37 12.00
CA PRO A 34 0.22 -5.59 12.70
C PRO A 34 1.52 -5.49 11.88
N ASN A 35 2.19 -4.34 11.96
CA ASN A 35 3.40 -4.06 11.17
C ASN A 35 3.23 -4.29 9.66
N LEU A 36 1.99 -4.13 9.16
CA LEU A 36 1.63 -4.39 7.77
C LEU A 36 1.94 -5.83 7.31
N GLY A 37 2.04 -6.79 8.24
CA GLY A 37 2.36 -8.19 7.94
C GLY A 37 3.75 -8.42 7.34
N MET A 38 4.65 -7.43 7.44
CA MET A 38 6.01 -7.51 6.91
C MET A 38 6.94 -8.26 7.88
N ASN A 39 8.00 -8.87 7.35
CA ASN A 39 9.08 -9.42 8.17
C ASN A 39 10.00 -8.31 8.71
N GLY A 40 10.91 -8.68 9.61
CA GLY A 40 11.83 -7.73 10.25
C GLY A 40 12.82 -7.07 9.28
N ASP A 41 13.38 -7.83 8.35
CA ASP A 41 14.40 -7.35 7.42
C ASP A 41 13.83 -6.32 6.43
N ASP A 42 12.66 -6.63 5.84
CA ASP A 42 11.93 -5.70 4.97
C ASP A 42 11.49 -4.45 5.73
N THR A 43 11.05 -4.60 6.98
CA THR A 43 10.70 -3.46 7.83
C THR A 43 11.92 -2.57 8.03
N GLN A 44 13.08 -3.14 8.38
CA GLN A 44 14.30 -2.36 8.59
C GLN A 44 14.72 -1.62 7.33
N LEU A 45 14.69 -2.29 6.17
CA LEU A 45 15.00 -1.66 4.88
C LEU A 45 14.15 -0.41 4.64
N LEU A 46 12.83 -0.51 4.88
CA LEU A 46 11.92 0.62 4.72
C LEU A 46 12.22 1.76 5.69
N LEU A 47 12.57 1.44 6.95
CA LEU A 47 12.92 2.45 7.95
C LEU A 47 14.20 3.22 7.59
N GLU A 48 15.14 2.60 6.88
CA GLU A 48 16.42 3.20 6.52
C GLU A 48 16.37 3.97 5.21
N GLU A 49 15.61 3.49 4.23
CA GLU A 49 15.74 3.97 2.85
C GLU A 49 14.55 4.79 2.33
N VAL A 50 13.36 4.67 2.94
CA VAL A 50 12.17 5.36 2.42
C VAL A 50 12.03 6.77 2.98
N SER A 51 11.82 7.75 2.08
CA SER A 51 11.53 9.14 2.41
C SER A 51 10.09 9.56 2.10
N ILE A 52 9.46 8.92 1.12
CA ILE A 52 8.12 9.26 0.64
C ILE A 52 7.24 8.01 0.66
N VAL A 53 6.05 8.11 1.27
CA VAL A 53 5.09 7.01 1.35
C VAL A 53 3.80 7.36 0.63
N PHE A 54 3.38 6.52 -0.32
CA PHE A 54 2.07 6.59 -0.97
C PHE A 54 1.21 5.42 -0.47
N HIS A 55 0.19 5.73 0.34
CA HIS A 55 -0.75 4.73 0.81
C HIS A 55 -2.01 4.70 -0.06
N CYS A 56 -2.09 3.66 -0.89
CA CYS A 56 -3.19 3.43 -1.85
C CYS A 56 -3.98 2.15 -1.58
N ALA A 57 -3.65 1.38 -0.53
CA ALA A 57 -4.33 0.14 -0.22
C ALA A 57 -5.72 0.43 0.38
N ALA A 58 -6.77 -0.13 -0.23
CA ALA A 58 -8.13 0.01 0.25
C ALA A 58 -9.00 -1.16 -0.22
N VAL A 59 -9.96 -1.55 0.63
CA VAL A 59 -11.05 -2.44 0.23
C VAL A 59 -12.16 -1.60 -0.39
N ILE A 60 -12.42 -1.82 -1.68
CA ILE A 60 -13.54 -1.20 -2.40
C ILE A 60 -14.61 -2.27 -2.60
N ASN A 61 -15.48 -2.44 -1.59
CA ASN A 61 -16.57 -3.40 -1.67
C ASN A 61 -17.84 -2.87 -0.97
N PHE A 62 -18.83 -2.51 -1.80
CA PHE A 62 -20.10 -1.91 -1.38
C PHE A 62 -21.06 -2.85 -0.63
N LYS A 63 -20.75 -4.16 -0.61
CA LYS A 63 -21.55 -5.18 0.08
C LYS A 63 -21.01 -5.52 1.46
N LYS A 64 -19.80 -5.05 1.81
CA LYS A 64 -19.21 -5.32 3.12
C LYS A 64 -19.84 -4.38 4.18
N PRO A 65 -20.04 -4.86 5.42
CA PRO A 65 -20.50 -4.00 6.51
C PRO A 65 -19.61 -2.77 6.71
N LEU A 66 -20.19 -1.65 7.13
CA LEU A 66 -19.45 -0.41 7.38
C LEU A 66 -18.31 -0.64 8.38
N GLU A 67 -18.56 -1.37 9.46
CA GLU A 67 -17.55 -1.69 10.47
C GLU A 67 -16.32 -2.40 9.88
N PHE A 68 -16.54 -3.31 8.93
CA PHE A 68 -15.47 -3.98 8.21
C PHE A 68 -14.66 -2.99 7.36
N LEU A 69 -15.33 -2.11 6.63
CA LEU A 69 -14.68 -1.10 5.80
C LEU A 69 -13.92 -0.06 6.66
N LEU A 70 -14.46 0.34 7.81
CA LEU A 70 -13.78 1.23 8.76
C LEU A 70 -12.50 0.58 9.29
N LYS A 71 -12.58 -0.68 9.73
CA LYS A 71 -11.40 -1.40 10.23
C LYS A 71 -10.31 -1.53 9.17
N ASN A 72 -10.68 -1.92 7.94
CA ASN A 72 -9.71 -2.22 6.90
C ASN A 72 -9.19 -1.00 6.13
N ASN A 73 -9.97 0.08 6.02
CA ASN A 73 -9.56 1.26 5.24
C ASN A 73 -9.17 2.45 6.11
N VAL A 74 -9.75 2.59 7.31
CA VAL A 74 -9.45 3.72 8.22
C VAL A 74 -8.45 3.30 9.29
N LEU A 75 -8.75 2.23 10.02
CA LEU A 75 -7.93 1.85 11.17
C LEU A 75 -6.58 1.26 10.76
N SER A 76 -6.51 0.55 9.63
CA SER A 76 -5.25 0.03 9.05
C SER A 76 -4.21 1.13 8.79
N LEU A 77 -4.67 2.37 8.60
CA LEU A 77 -3.79 3.51 8.40
C LEU A 77 -2.88 3.78 9.61
N SER A 78 -3.34 3.42 10.82
CA SER A 78 -2.54 3.59 12.04
C SER A 78 -1.19 2.88 11.93
N SER A 79 -1.16 1.66 11.39
CA SER A 79 0.07 0.89 11.18
C SER A 79 1.00 1.54 10.16
N VAL A 80 0.45 2.17 9.11
CA VAL A 80 1.24 2.90 8.12
C VAL A 80 1.85 4.16 8.73
N ILE A 81 1.06 4.94 9.48
CA ILE A 81 1.54 6.15 10.16
C ILE A 81 2.62 5.78 11.18
N GLU A 82 2.44 4.71 11.95
CA GLU A 82 3.44 4.22 12.91
C GLU A 82 4.75 3.83 12.24
N LEU A 83 4.69 3.21 11.05
CA LEU A 83 5.88 2.91 10.26
C LEU A 83 6.57 4.20 9.80
N CYS A 84 5.82 5.14 9.21
CA CYS A 84 6.37 6.43 8.74
C CYS A 84 7.09 7.20 9.86
N ARG A 85 6.53 7.20 11.08
CA ARG A 85 7.12 7.89 12.25
C ARG A 85 8.48 7.33 12.67
N LYS A 86 8.80 6.10 12.30
CA LYS A 86 10.07 5.43 12.63
C LYS A 86 11.12 5.56 11.52
N MET A 87 10.74 6.04 10.33
CA MET A 87 11.63 6.14 9.18
C MET A 87 12.65 7.27 9.36
N LYS A 88 13.92 6.98 9.07
CA LYS A 88 15.05 7.91 9.28
C LYS A 88 15.04 9.09 8.29
N LYS A 89 14.50 8.88 7.09
CA LYS A 89 14.54 9.83 5.97
C LYS A 89 13.15 10.41 5.64
N PHE A 90 12.17 10.25 6.52
CA PHE A 90 10.77 10.59 6.22
C PHE A 90 10.57 12.09 5.96
N GLU A 91 9.97 12.41 4.82
CA GLU A 91 9.64 13.77 4.42
C GLU A 91 8.12 13.97 4.36
N VAL A 92 7.41 13.05 3.70
CA VAL A 92 5.97 13.20 3.45
C VAL A 92 5.27 11.85 3.25
N SER A 93 4.02 11.77 3.71
CA SER A 93 3.10 10.68 3.40
C SER A 93 1.86 11.20 2.69
N MET A 94 1.50 10.59 1.56
CA MET A 94 0.22 10.80 0.89
C MET A 94 -0.71 9.64 1.20
N ILE A 95 -1.85 9.94 1.81
CA ILE A 95 -2.83 8.94 2.23
C ILE A 95 -4.10 9.15 1.42
N ARG A 96 -4.46 8.18 0.58
CA ARG A 96 -5.69 8.26 -0.22
C ARG A 96 -6.83 7.53 0.47
N PHE A 97 -7.85 8.28 0.86
CA PHE A 97 -9.13 7.72 1.30
C PHE A 97 -10.12 7.65 0.14
N LEU A 98 -10.63 6.45 -0.14
CA LEU A 98 -11.79 6.24 -0.98
C LEU A 98 -12.89 5.60 -0.14
N PHE A 99 -13.84 6.42 0.30
CA PHE A 99 -15.13 5.95 0.81
C PHE A 99 -16.21 6.45 -0.15
N SER A 100 -16.96 5.52 -0.73
CA SER A 100 -18.17 5.86 -1.46
C SER A 100 -19.36 5.50 -0.58
N PHE A 101 -20.05 6.54 -0.10
CA PHE A 101 -21.34 6.43 0.56
C PHE A 101 -22.37 6.02 -0.49
N ASN A 102 -22.74 4.74 -0.51
CA ASN A 102 -23.94 4.28 -1.23
C ASN A 102 -24.59 3.11 -0.48
N GLN A 103 -24.99 3.38 0.76
CA GLN A 103 -26.12 2.72 1.40
C GLN A 103 -26.95 3.76 2.17
N LEU A 104 -27.60 4.65 1.42
CA LEU A 104 -28.89 5.21 1.82
C LEU A 104 -29.93 4.56 0.91
N ASN A 105 -30.28 3.31 1.23
CA ASN A 105 -31.62 2.83 0.92
C ASN A 105 -32.46 3.25 2.13
N VAL A 106 -33.11 4.40 2.00
CA VAL A 106 -34.43 4.63 2.62
C VAL A 106 -35.44 3.79 1.86
#